data_AF-A0A1G0ZF87-F1
#
_entry.id   AF-A0A1G0ZF87-F1
#
_cell.length_a   1.000
_cell.length_b   1.000
_cell.length_c   1.000
_cell.angle_alpha   90.00
_cell.angle_beta   90.00
_cell.angle_gamma   90.00
#
_symmetry.space_group_name_H-M   'P 1'
#
loop_
_entity.id
_entity.type
_entity.pdbx_description
1 polymer ?
#
loop_
_entity_poly.entity_id
_entity_poly.type
_entity_poly.pdbx_seq_one_letter_code
_entity_poly.pdbx_strand_id
1 'polypeptide(L)'
;MPNEDVEYHKKKAKIFSFPFFFSIAFLVIFSFRHSKVVQLLNMPVLRFLSNYLSYYAINILLLYILTFIYWFFVGIVIEMIFIKKRHKIIFTIVLLLILLNTIINLPLGKPTERARILSCKSNLRQISLVLQQYACDYHGYFPDKNGAEGLELLRKNGYLADYKVYTCPSSSFIPGQGNEQLKEENISYCYKGGTKYSENNITPILWDKFENHKNVMEDYDIVSLIECYGNVVLANGKIINYETRDWEKFFDDNNVSGGK
;
A
#
# COMPACT_ATOMS: atom_id res chain seq x y z
N MET A 1 -11.47 -62.38 -1.01
CA MET A 1 -11.10 -61.38 0.01
C MET A 1 -11.24 -59.96 -0.59
N PRO A 2 -12.40 -59.30 -0.45
CA PRO A 2 -12.59 -57.90 -0.90
C PRO A 2 -12.87 -56.91 0.26
N ASN A 3 -12.80 -57.33 1.53
CA ASN A 3 -13.36 -56.55 2.64
C ASN A 3 -12.37 -55.53 3.25
N GLU A 4 -11.06 -55.81 3.22
CA GLU A 4 -10.06 -54.94 3.86
C GLU A 4 -9.82 -53.63 3.10
N ASP A 5 -9.81 -53.65 1.77
CA ASP A 5 -9.64 -52.43 0.96
C ASP A 5 -10.84 -51.47 1.09
N VAL A 6 -12.05 -52.01 1.15
CA VAL A 6 -13.27 -51.20 1.32
C VAL A 6 -13.30 -50.57 2.71
N GLU A 7 -12.86 -51.29 3.74
CA GLU A 7 -12.79 -50.80 5.11
C GLU A 7 -11.68 -49.75 5.27
N TYR A 8 -10.52 -49.94 4.65
CA TYR A 8 -9.44 -48.96 4.61
C TYR A 8 -9.87 -47.66 3.92
N HIS A 9 -10.53 -47.75 2.77
CA HIS A 9 -11.04 -46.57 2.06
C HIS A 9 -12.15 -45.84 2.83
N LYS A 10 -13.06 -46.55 3.51
CA LYS A 10 -14.06 -45.95 4.39
C LYS A 10 -13.44 -45.25 5.59
N LYS A 11 -12.45 -45.87 6.24
CA LYS A 11 -11.75 -45.30 7.40
C LYS A 11 -10.97 -44.04 7.01
N LYS A 12 -10.29 -44.07 5.85
CA LYS A 12 -9.61 -42.92 5.26
C LYS A 12 -10.57 -41.77 4.96
N ALA A 13 -11.69 -42.05 4.28
CA ALA A 13 -12.70 -41.02 3.98
C ALA A 13 -13.30 -40.35 5.24
N LYS A 14 -13.46 -41.12 6.33
CA LYS A 14 -13.96 -40.61 7.61
C LYS A 14 -12.97 -39.69 8.33
N ILE A 15 -11.67 -39.98 8.23
CA ILE A 15 -10.61 -39.17 8.85
C ILE A 15 -10.44 -37.83 8.12
N PHE A 16 -10.57 -37.81 6.79
CA PHE A 16 -10.43 -36.57 6.00
C PHE A 16 -11.67 -35.66 6.02
N SER A 17 -12.86 -36.21 6.24
CA SER A 17 -14.10 -35.42 6.26
C SER A 17 -14.36 -34.74 7.61
N PHE A 18 -13.84 -35.30 8.71
CA PHE A 18 -14.08 -34.80 10.06
C PHE A 18 -13.59 -33.34 10.29
N PRO A 19 -12.36 -32.94 9.89
CA PRO A 19 -11.89 -31.56 10.06
C PRO A 19 -12.67 -30.53 9.23
N PHE A 20 -13.14 -30.95 8.05
CA PHE A 20 -13.93 -30.11 7.14
C PHE A 20 -15.34 -29.84 7.70
N PHE A 21 -16.05 -30.90 8.12
CA PHE A 21 -17.36 -30.75 8.74
C PHE A 21 -17.31 -30.04 10.10
N PHE A 22 -16.24 -30.27 10.88
CA PHE A 22 -16.02 -29.54 12.13
C PHE A 22 -15.80 -28.03 11.87
N SER A 23 -15.01 -27.66 10.87
CA SER A 23 -14.84 -26.26 10.47
C SER A 23 -16.14 -25.60 10.02
N ILE A 24 -16.96 -26.28 9.20
CA ILE A 24 -18.24 -25.73 8.72
C ILE A 24 -19.24 -25.58 9.88
N ALA A 25 -19.39 -26.60 10.73
CA ALA A 25 -20.31 -26.53 11.87
C ALA A 25 -19.90 -25.40 12.83
N PHE A 26 -18.60 -25.21 13.05
CA PHE A 26 -18.09 -24.13 13.89
C PHE A 26 -18.36 -22.75 13.29
N LEU A 27 -18.16 -22.57 11.96
CA LEU A 27 -18.48 -21.34 11.25
C LEU A 27 -19.98 -20.99 11.30
N VAL A 28 -20.87 -21.98 11.19
CA VAL A 28 -22.33 -21.77 11.24
C VAL A 28 -22.78 -21.37 12.66
N ILE A 29 -22.33 -22.09 13.70
CA ILE A 29 -22.68 -21.77 15.10
C ILE A 29 -22.21 -20.36 15.47
N PHE A 30 -21.04 -19.94 14.98
CA PHE A 30 -20.49 -18.63 15.30
C PHE A 30 -21.14 -17.50 14.49
N SER A 31 -21.55 -17.76 13.24
CA SER A 31 -22.33 -16.81 12.43
C SER A 31 -23.65 -16.43 13.12
N PHE A 32 -24.30 -17.41 13.76
CA PHE A 32 -25.49 -17.18 14.59
C PHE A 32 -25.20 -16.39 15.88
N ARG A 33 -23.99 -16.53 16.44
CA ARG A 33 -23.58 -15.80 17.65
C ARG A 33 -23.22 -14.34 17.33
N HIS A 34 -22.58 -14.11 16.18
CA HIS A 34 -22.23 -12.77 15.70
C HIS A 34 -23.47 -11.92 15.39
N SER A 35 -24.51 -12.51 14.77
CA SER A 35 -25.74 -11.78 14.43
C SER A 35 -26.48 -11.23 15.67
N LYS A 36 -26.50 -11.99 16.78
CA LYS A 36 -27.11 -11.52 18.04
C LYS A 36 -26.33 -10.41 18.73
N VAL A 37 -24.99 -10.44 18.67
CA VAL A 37 -24.13 -9.39 19.23
C VAL A 37 -24.26 -8.08 18.46
N VAL A 38 -24.39 -8.15 17.12
CA VAL A 38 -24.59 -6.96 16.27
C VAL A 38 -25.95 -6.30 16.50
N GLN A 39 -27.01 -7.07 16.79
CA GLN A 39 -28.34 -6.51 17.11
C GLN A 39 -28.37 -5.73 18.44
N LEU A 40 -27.58 -6.14 19.44
CA LEU A 40 -27.47 -5.45 20.73
C LEU A 40 -26.69 -4.12 20.67
N LEU A 41 -25.85 -3.93 19.64
CA LEU A 41 -24.96 -2.77 19.49
C LEU A 41 -25.59 -1.60 18.72
N ASN A 42 -26.84 -1.74 18.24
CA ASN A 42 -27.54 -0.70 17.48
C ASN A 42 -28.24 0.37 18.35
N MET A 43 -27.93 0.40 19.66
CA MET A 43 -28.38 1.45 20.58
C MET A 43 -27.44 2.66 20.50
N PRO A 44 -27.98 3.90 20.44
CA PRO A 44 -27.19 5.11 20.18
C PRO A 44 -26.09 5.41 21.21
N VAL A 45 -26.16 4.82 22.41
CA VAL A 45 -25.22 5.05 23.52
C VAL A 45 -23.88 4.28 23.38
N LEU A 46 -23.81 3.24 22.53
CA LEU A 46 -22.63 2.35 22.42
C LEU A 46 -21.71 2.62 21.21
N ARG A 47 -21.98 3.70 20.45
CA ARG A 47 -21.28 4.03 19.20
C ARG A 47 -19.78 4.33 19.36
N PHE A 48 -19.34 4.70 20.56
CA PHE A 48 -17.92 4.93 20.85
C PHE A 48 -17.14 3.63 21.10
N LEU A 49 -17.81 2.60 21.65
CA LEU A 49 -17.25 1.25 21.84
C LEU A 49 -17.21 0.46 20.51
N SER A 50 -18.03 0.83 19.51
CA SER A 50 -18.08 0.11 18.24
C SER A 50 -16.77 0.16 17.44
N ASN A 51 -16.02 1.26 17.53
CA ASN A 51 -14.73 1.39 16.82
C ASN A 51 -13.64 0.51 17.45
N TYR A 52 -13.63 0.41 18.78
CA TYR A 52 -12.72 -0.46 19.52
C TYR A 52 -13.07 -1.95 19.28
N LEU A 53 -14.36 -2.31 19.37
CA LEU A 53 -14.81 -3.68 19.07
C LEU A 53 -14.61 -4.05 17.59
N SER A 54 -14.74 -3.12 16.66
CA SER A 54 -14.47 -3.34 15.23
C SER A 54 -13.00 -3.67 14.98
N TYR A 55 -12.07 -2.97 15.63
CA TYR A 55 -10.65 -3.28 15.55
C TYR A 55 -10.33 -4.69 16.07
N TYR A 56 -10.89 -5.10 17.22
CA TYR A 56 -10.74 -6.46 17.73
C TYR A 56 -11.37 -7.50 16.81
N ALA A 57 -12.54 -7.20 16.23
CA ALA A 57 -13.20 -8.09 15.28
C ALA A 57 -12.35 -8.32 14.01
N ILE A 58 -11.69 -7.28 13.50
CA ILE A 58 -10.78 -7.37 12.34
C ILE A 58 -9.55 -8.22 12.68
N ASN A 59 -8.92 -8.02 13.84
CA ASN A 59 -7.74 -8.79 14.24
C ASN A 59 -8.07 -10.27 14.50
N ILE A 60 -9.23 -10.54 15.11
CA ILE A 60 -9.74 -11.90 15.32
C ILE A 60 -10.04 -12.57 13.96
N LEU A 61 -10.68 -11.85 13.03
CA LEU A 61 -10.92 -12.34 11.67
C LEU A 61 -9.60 -12.65 10.94
N LEU A 62 -8.59 -11.79 11.07
CA LEU A 62 -7.27 -11.98 10.47
C LEU A 62 -6.58 -13.23 11.05
N LEU A 63 -6.62 -13.42 12.36
CA LEU A 63 -6.08 -14.63 13.01
C LEU A 63 -6.77 -15.89 12.49
N TYR A 64 -8.09 -15.86 12.29
CA TYR A 64 -8.83 -16.98 11.72
C TYR A 64 -8.46 -17.28 10.28
N ILE A 65 -8.32 -16.23 9.45
CA ILE A 65 -7.84 -16.38 8.07
C ILE A 65 -6.45 -17.02 8.06
N LEU A 66 -5.54 -16.58 8.93
CA LEU A 66 -4.19 -17.16 9.03
C LEU A 66 -4.21 -18.62 9.49
N THR A 67 -5.05 -18.98 10.47
CA THR A 67 -5.18 -20.39 10.91
C THR A 67 -5.78 -21.28 9.82
N PHE A 68 -6.76 -20.79 9.07
CA PHE A 68 -7.33 -21.51 7.93
C PHE A 68 -6.28 -21.74 6.84
N ILE A 69 -5.54 -20.69 6.48
CA ILE A 69 -4.45 -20.76 5.50
C ILE A 69 -3.40 -21.79 5.97
N TYR A 70 -2.99 -21.75 7.24
CA TYR A 70 -2.04 -22.71 7.80
C TYR A 70 -2.52 -24.16 7.66
N TRP A 71 -3.74 -24.47 8.10
CA TRP A 71 -4.30 -25.82 8.02
C TRP A 71 -4.54 -26.27 6.57
N PHE A 72 -4.88 -25.34 5.69
CA PHE A 72 -4.99 -25.60 4.25
C PHE A 72 -3.65 -26.01 3.63
N PHE A 73 -2.57 -25.29 3.93
CA PHE A 73 -1.22 -25.64 3.47
C PHE A 73 -0.70 -26.94 4.08
N VAL A 74 -0.96 -27.20 5.37
CA VAL A 74 -0.65 -28.48 6.01
C VAL A 74 -1.37 -29.63 5.30
N GLY A 75 -2.65 -29.45 4.95
CA GLY A 75 -3.42 -30.41 4.14
C GLY A 75 -2.80 -30.67 2.78
N ILE A 76 -2.38 -29.62 2.06
CA ILE A 76 -1.70 -29.74 0.76
C ILE A 76 -0.38 -30.52 0.91
N VAL A 77 0.45 -30.19 1.90
CA VAL A 77 1.75 -30.86 2.12
C VAL A 77 1.54 -32.34 2.44
N ILE A 78 0.57 -32.67 3.30
CA ILE A 78 0.21 -34.07 3.60
C ILE A 78 -0.27 -34.78 2.33
N GLU A 79 -1.11 -34.15 1.50
CA GLU A 79 -1.54 -34.73 0.22
C GLU A 79 -0.37 -34.91 -0.76
N MET A 80 0.58 -33.97 -0.80
CA MET A 80 1.79 -34.06 -1.64
C MET A 80 2.70 -35.23 -1.23
N ILE A 81 2.80 -35.51 0.08
CA ILE A 81 3.58 -36.64 0.61
C ILE A 81 2.88 -37.99 0.33
N PHE A 82 1.54 -38.04 0.39
CA PHE A 82 0.80 -39.32 0.32
C PHE A 82 0.18 -39.66 -1.04
N ILE A 83 0.14 -38.76 -2.04
CA ILE A 83 -0.58 -38.99 -3.31
C ILE A 83 0.36 -38.98 -4.53
N LYS A 84 0.53 -40.15 -5.16
CA LYS A 84 1.30 -40.37 -6.41
C LYS A 84 0.71 -39.68 -7.66
N LYS A 85 -0.44 -39.00 -7.55
CA LYS A 85 -1.22 -38.44 -8.67
C LYS A 85 -1.04 -36.91 -8.78
N ARG A 86 -0.05 -36.51 -9.61
CA ARG A 86 0.36 -35.12 -9.87
C ARG A 86 -0.77 -34.17 -10.32
N HIS A 87 -1.82 -34.70 -10.96
CA HIS A 87 -2.92 -33.87 -11.50
C HIS A 87 -3.80 -33.18 -10.43
N LYS A 88 -3.93 -33.76 -9.23
CA LYS A 88 -4.73 -33.13 -8.16
C LYS A 88 -4.05 -31.92 -7.55
N ILE A 89 -2.72 -31.97 -7.39
CA ILE A 89 -1.91 -30.86 -6.89
C ILE A 89 -1.99 -29.66 -7.84
N ILE A 90 -1.89 -29.91 -9.15
CA ILE A 90 -1.99 -28.86 -10.17
C ILE A 90 -3.37 -28.19 -10.11
N PHE A 91 -4.46 -28.95 -9.97
CA PHE A 91 -5.80 -28.40 -9.85
C PHE A 91 -5.94 -27.48 -8.62
N THR A 92 -5.43 -27.89 -7.47
CA THR A 92 -5.47 -27.08 -6.23
C THR A 92 -4.67 -25.78 -6.38
N ILE A 93 -3.48 -25.83 -7.00
CA ILE A 93 -2.67 -24.63 -7.27
C ILE A 93 -3.39 -23.68 -8.22
N VAL A 94 -3.98 -24.20 -9.30
CA VAL A 94 -4.75 -23.40 -10.26
C VAL A 94 -5.94 -22.73 -9.58
N LEU A 95 -6.67 -23.46 -8.73
CA LEU A 95 -7.80 -22.91 -7.99
C LEU A 95 -7.39 -21.78 -7.03
N LEU A 96 -6.25 -21.94 -6.34
CA LEU A 96 -5.66 -20.91 -5.49
C LEU A 96 -5.29 -19.66 -6.31
N LEU A 97 -4.65 -19.84 -7.47
CA LEU A 97 -4.27 -18.72 -8.34
C LEU A 97 -5.50 -17.97 -8.85
N ILE A 98 -6.59 -18.67 -9.17
CA ILE A 98 -7.86 -18.03 -9.55
C ILE A 98 -8.41 -17.22 -8.38
N LEU A 99 -8.49 -17.81 -7.19
CA LEU A 99 -9.04 -17.13 -6.00
C LEU A 99 -8.21 -15.90 -5.61
N LEU A 100 -6.88 -16.00 -5.66
CA LEU A 100 -5.98 -14.88 -5.39
C LEU A 100 -6.19 -13.73 -6.40
N ASN A 101 -6.34 -14.06 -7.69
CA ASN A 101 -6.67 -13.05 -8.70
C ASN A 101 -8.02 -12.39 -8.44
N THR A 102 -9.03 -13.10 -7.93
CA THR A 102 -10.33 -12.48 -7.64
C THR A 102 -10.29 -11.49 -6.49
N ILE A 103 -9.48 -11.74 -5.45
CA ILE A 103 -9.32 -10.83 -4.31
C ILE A 103 -8.51 -9.59 -4.69
N ILE A 104 -7.46 -9.76 -5.49
CA ILE A 104 -6.63 -8.65 -5.98
C ILE A 104 -7.45 -7.72 -6.88
N ASN A 105 -8.38 -8.28 -7.67
CA ASN A 105 -9.26 -7.53 -8.57
C ASN A 105 -10.59 -7.14 -7.93
N LEU A 106 -10.70 -7.15 -6.59
CA LEU A 106 -11.88 -6.59 -5.94
C LEU A 106 -11.93 -5.10 -6.28
N PRO A 107 -13.05 -4.58 -6.84
CA PRO A 107 -13.18 -3.17 -7.17
C PRO A 107 -13.37 -2.40 -5.86
N LEU A 108 -12.27 -2.20 -5.13
CA LEU A 108 -12.19 -1.18 -4.11
C LEU A 108 -12.55 0.12 -4.83
N GLY A 109 -13.58 0.81 -4.32
CA GLY A 109 -14.06 2.06 -4.91
C GLY A 109 -12.92 3.07 -5.11
N LYS A 110 -13.23 4.17 -5.82
CA LYS A 110 -12.26 5.25 -6.10
C LYS A 110 -11.37 5.50 -4.86
N PRO A 111 -10.02 5.47 -4.99
CA PRO A 111 -9.13 5.66 -3.86
C PRO A 111 -9.48 6.94 -3.11
N THR A 112 -9.58 6.85 -1.79
CA THR A 112 -9.82 8.03 -0.95
C THR A 112 -8.65 8.99 -1.05
N GLU A 113 -8.87 10.27 -0.77
CA GLU A 113 -7.78 11.24 -0.80
C GLU A 113 -6.67 10.89 0.20
N ARG A 114 -7.04 10.34 1.36
CA ARG A 114 -6.07 9.80 2.34
C ARG A 114 -5.19 8.70 1.75
N ALA A 115 -5.75 7.84 0.90
CA ALA A 115 -4.95 6.81 0.22
C ALA A 115 -4.00 7.43 -0.82
N ARG A 116 -4.44 8.46 -1.56
CA ARG A 116 -3.57 9.17 -2.50
C ARG A 116 -2.44 9.92 -1.82
N ILE A 117 -2.73 10.58 -0.69
CA ILE A 117 -1.73 11.18 0.21
C ILE A 117 -0.68 10.16 0.64
N LEU A 118 -1.11 8.98 1.07
CA LEU A 118 -0.18 7.91 1.47
C LEU A 118 0.68 7.43 0.29
N SER A 119 0.10 7.27 -0.89
CA SER A 119 0.82 6.93 -2.11
C SER A 119 1.84 8.01 -2.52
N CYS A 120 1.45 9.28 -2.42
CA CYS A 120 2.32 10.43 -2.66
C CYS A 120 3.54 10.43 -1.73
N LYS A 121 3.30 10.21 -0.43
CA LYS A 121 4.37 10.05 0.56
C LYS A 121 5.27 8.84 0.27
N SER A 122 4.69 7.73 -0.21
CA SER A 122 5.46 6.56 -0.64
C SER A 122 6.37 6.87 -1.83
N ASN A 123 5.88 7.66 -2.79
CA ASN A 123 6.65 8.12 -3.94
C ASN A 123 7.84 8.99 -3.50
N LEU A 124 7.60 9.99 -2.65
CA LEU A 124 8.67 10.81 -2.04
C LEU A 124 9.71 9.97 -1.29
N ARG A 125 9.26 8.94 -0.57
CA ARG A 125 10.18 8.01 0.11
C ARG A 125 11.03 7.22 -0.88
N GLN A 126 10.45 6.73 -1.98
CA GLN A 126 11.19 6.04 -3.03
C GLN A 126 12.24 6.96 -3.66
N ILE A 127 11.87 8.19 -4.02
CA ILE A 127 12.79 9.20 -4.55
C ILE A 127 13.91 9.51 -3.53
N SER A 128 13.57 9.66 -2.25
CA SER A 128 14.56 9.91 -1.19
C SER A 128 15.58 8.79 -1.05
N LEU A 129 15.14 7.52 -1.13
CA LEU A 129 16.05 6.37 -1.04
C LEU A 129 17.00 6.31 -2.23
N VAL A 130 16.51 6.55 -3.44
CA VAL A 130 17.39 6.56 -4.63
C VAL A 130 18.32 7.77 -4.68
N LEU A 131 17.92 8.90 -4.09
CA LEU A 131 18.82 10.05 -3.87
C LEU A 131 19.98 9.66 -2.95
N GLN A 132 19.71 8.91 -1.87
CA GLN A 132 20.77 8.41 -0.99
C GLN A 132 21.67 7.41 -1.71
N GLN A 133 21.10 6.52 -2.53
CA GLN A 133 21.86 5.60 -3.36
C GLN A 133 22.76 6.35 -4.35
N TYR A 134 22.22 7.38 -5.02
CA TYR A 134 23.01 8.28 -5.87
C TYR A 134 24.15 8.92 -5.07
N ALA A 135 23.87 9.45 -3.88
CA ALA A 135 24.92 10.05 -3.05
C ALA A 135 26.04 9.06 -2.69
N CYS A 136 25.74 7.78 -2.45
CA CYS A 136 26.76 6.75 -2.23
C CYS A 136 27.72 6.62 -3.43
N ASP A 137 27.21 6.72 -4.65
CA ASP A 137 27.99 6.58 -5.88
C ASP A 137 28.70 7.89 -6.29
N TYR A 138 28.18 9.05 -5.84
CA TYR A 138 28.64 10.39 -6.25
C TYR A 138 29.24 11.19 -5.08
N HIS A 139 30.24 10.62 -4.38
CA HIS A 139 31.02 11.30 -3.32
C HIS A 139 30.19 11.91 -2.16
N GLY A 140 29.01 11.36 -1.91
CA GLY A 140 28.06 11.82 -0.91
C GLY A 140 27.14 12.95 -1.37
N TYR A 141 27.23 13.41 -2.62
CA TYR A 141 26.40 14.51 -3.13
C TYR A 141 25.13 14.02 -3.81
N PHE A 142 24.02 14.71 -3.55
CA PHE A 142 22.83 14.58 -4.38
C PHE A 142 23.04 15.26 -5.75
N PRO A 143 22.20 14.96 -6.77
CA PRO A 143 22.21 15.68 -8.04
C PRO A 143 22.28 17.19 -7.86
N ASP A 144 23.12 17.87 -8.62
CA ASP A 144 23.45 19.30 -8.46
C ASP A 144 22.36 20.24 -9.01
N LYS A 145 21.61 19.80 -10.02
CA LYS A 145 20.51 20.55 -10.63
C LYS A 145 19.25 20.52 -9.75
N ASN A 146 18.43 21.56 -9.86
CA ASN A 146 17.12 21.62 -9.22
C ASN A 146 16.04 20.98 -10.09
N GLY A 147 14.89 20.71 -9.49
CA GLY A 147 13.68 20.31 -10.20
C GLY A 147 13.84 19.05 -11.04
N ALA A 148 13.16 19.04 -12.19
CA ALA A 148 13.13 17.93 -13.13
C ALA A 148 14.51 17.57 -13.68
N GLU A 149 15.40 18.55 -13.90
CA GLU A 149 16.77 18.29 -14.36
C GLU A 149 17.58 17.49 -13.34
N GLY A 150 17.42 17.78 -12.05
CA GLY A 150 18.07 17.03 -10.98
C GLY A 150 17.52 15.61 -10.85
N LEU A 151 16.19 15.48 -10.89
CA LEU A 151 15.51 14.18 -10.82
C LEU A 151 15.75 13.32 -12.06
N GLU A 152 15.96 13.95 -13.23
CA GLU A 152 16.30 13.25 -14.47
C GLU A 152 17.61 12.46 -14.32
N LEU A 153 18.57 12.93 -13.52
CA LEU A 153 19.79 12.19 -13.26
C LEU A 153 19.53 10.85 -12.56
N LEU A 154 18.45 10.73 -11.77
CA LEU A 154 18.05 9.47 -11.14
C LEU A 154 17.42 8.53 -12.18
N ARG A 155 16.57 9.07 -13.05
CA ARG A 155 15.90 8.30 -14.10
C ARG A 155 16.88 7.81 -15.17
N LYS A 156 17.67 8.72 -15.74
CA LYS A 156 18.63 8.46 -16.82
C LYS A 156 19.71 7.46 -16.43
N ASN A 157 20.18 7.52 -15.18
CA ASN A 157 21.20 6.58 -14.68
C ASN A 157 20.59 5.27 -14.13
N GLY A 158 19.28 5.06 -14.29
CA GLY A 158 18.61 3.80 -13.95
C GLY A 158 18.33 3.58 -12.47
N TYR A 159 18.55 4.59 -11.61
CA TYR A 159 18.20 4.48 -10.18
C TYR A 159 16.69 4.41 -9.97
N LEU A 160 15.92 5.20 -10.75
CA LEU A 160 14.47 5.24 -10.66
C LEU A 160 13.85 5.52 -12.03
N ALA A 161 13.62 4.46 -12.81
CA ALA A 161 13.14 4.55 -14.19
C ALA A 161 11.61 4.72 -14.31
N ASP A 162 10.83 4.39 -13.27
CA ASP A 162 9.38 4.47 -13.32
C ASP A 162 8.89 5.92 -13.20
N TYR A 163 8.37 6.47 -14.31
CA TYR A 163 7.82 7.83 -14.38
C TYR A 163 6.69 8.07 -13.37
N LYS A 164 5.89 7.03 -13.05
CA LYS A 164 4.74 7.18 -12.13
C LYS A 164 5.18 7.62 -10.74
N VAL A 165 6.38 7.24 -10.31
CA VAL A 165 6.91 7.60 -9.00
C VAL A 165 7.17 9.11 -8.89
N TYR A 166 7.44 9.80 -10.01
CA TYR A 166 7.65 11.26 -10.01
C TYR A 166 6.35 12.07 -10.03
N THR A 167 5.19 11.40 -10.07
CA THR A 167 3.88 12.05 -10.05
C THR A 167 3.10 11.73 -8.77
N CYS A 168 2.31 12.69 -8.32
CA CYS A 168 1.37 12.53 -7.21
C CYS A 168 0.03 12.05 -7.78
N PRO A 169 -0.60 11.01 -7.21
CA PRO A 169 -1.90 10.52 -7.66
C PRO A 169 -3.05 11.54 -7.52
N SER A 170 -2.87 12.58 -6.71
CA SER A 170 -3.82 13.69 -6.55
C SER A 170 -3.55 14.87 -7.48
N SER A 171 -2.46 14.84 -8.25
CA SER A 171 -2.15 15.90 -9.21
C SER A 171 -2.77 15.61 -10.59
N SER A 172 -2.95 16.66 -11.38
CA SER A 172 -3.35 16.55 -12.80
C SER A 172 -2.17 16.32 -13.74
N PHE A 173 -0.93 16.26 -13.22
CA PHE A 173 0.27 16.05 -14.02
C PHE A 173 0.27 14.64 -14.63
N ILE A 174 0.62 14.59 -15.92
CA ILE A 174 0.70 13.35 -16.67
C ILE A 174 2.16 12.85 -16.59
N PRO A 175 2.40 11.61 -16.13
CA PRO A 175 3.74 11.05 -16.13
C PRO A 175 4.31 10.97 -17.55
N GLY A 176 5.60 11.22 -17.70
CA GLY A 176 6.32 10.97 -18.95
C GLY A 176 6.32 9.48 -19.33
N GLN A 177 6.78 9.16 -20.54
CA GLN A 177 6.78 7.78 -21.04
C GLN A 177 8.08 7.40 -21.75
N GLY A 178 8.33 6.10 -21.84
CA GLY A 178 9.46 5.55 -22.60
C GLY A 178 10.80 6.13 -22.17
N ASN A 179 11.46 6.85 -23.06
CA ASN A 179 12.78 7.45 -22.82
C ASN A 179 12.75 8.99 -22.71
N GLU A 180 11.57 9.58 -22.57
CA GLU A 180 11.40 11.03 -22.44
C GLU A 180 12.17 11.58 -21.23
N GLN A 181 12.78 12.75 -21.41
CA GLN A 181 13.41 13.45 -20.31
C GLN A 181 12.33 13.97 -19.35
N LEU A 182 12.56 13.87 -18.03
CA LEU A 182 11.68 14.51 -17.06
C LEU A 182 11.65 16.03 -17.28
N LYS A 183 10.44 16.58 -17.25
CA LYS A 183 10.16 18.02 -17.31
C LYS A 183 9.30 18.43 -16.12
N GLU A 184 9.29 19.72 -15.80
CA GLU A 184 8.49 20.26 -14.70
C GLU A 184 6.99 19.96 -14.84
N GLU A 185 6.48 19.93 -16.08
CA GLU A 185 5.08 19.58 -16.41
C GLU A 185 4.73 18.10 -16.19
N ASN A 186 5.73 17.22 -16.00
CA ASN A 186 5.53 15.78 -15.83
C ASN A 186 5.93 15.28 -14.43
N ILE A 187 6.23 16.19 -13.50
CA ILE A 187 6.58 15.85 -12.12
C ILE A 187 5.73 16.64 -11.14
N SER A 188 5.35 15.98 -10.05
CA SER A 188 4.50 16.56 -9.00
C SER A 188 5.29 16.88 -7.73
N TYR A 189 6.62 16.87 -7.80
CA TYR A 189 7.50 17.12 -6.65
C TYR A 189 8.54 18.17 -7.02
N CYS A 190 8.90 19.01 -6.05
CA CYS A 190 10.01 19.93 -6.15
C CYS A 190 11.26 19.32 -5.57
N TYR A 191 12.39 19.55 -6.24
CA TYR A 191 13.69 19.05 -5.83
C TYR A 191 14.70 20.19 -5.76
N LYS A 192 15.50 20.22 -4.69
CA LYS A 192 16.63 21.13 -4.52
C LYS A 192 17.93 20.34 -4.52
N GLY A 193 18.75 20.61 -5.53
CA GLY A 193 20.02 19.94 -5.74
C GLY A 193 21.20 20.50 -4.96
N GLY A 194 22.36 19.89 -5.17
CA GLY A 194 23.67 20.38 -4.73
C GLY A 194 23.97 20.20 -3.25
N THR A 195 23.09 19.54 -2.51
CA THR A 195 23.29 19.28 -1.08
C THR A 195 23.94 17.92 -0.86
N LYS A 196 24.75 17.79 0.20
CA LYS A 196 25.41 16.54 0.57
C LYS A 196 24.53 15.70 1.50
N TYR A 197 24.47 14.39 1.27
CA TYR A 197 23.89 13.44 2.22
C TYR A 197 24.71 13.43 3.51
N SER A 198 24.00 13.52 4.64
CA SER A 198 24.54 13.31 5.99
C SER A 198 23.38 13.09 6.95
N GLU A 199 23.56 12.23 7.96
CA GLU A 199 22.54 11.94 8.98
C GLU A 199 22.10 13.20 9.75
N ASN A 200 23.02 14.15 9.93
CA ASN A 200 22.78 15.41 10.63
C ASN A 200 22.30 16.53 9.70
N ASN A 201 22.25 16.30 8.39
CA ASN A 201 21.81 17.32 7.44
C ASN A 201 20.27 17.33 7.36
N ILE A 202 19.68 18.40 7.90
CA ILE A 202 18.24 18.62 7.94
C ILE A 202 17.75 19.60 6.87
N THR A 203 18.56 19.90 5.85
CA THR A 203 18.15 20.75 4.74
C THR A 203 16.99 20.10 3.96
N PRO A 204 15.89 20.81 3.71
CA PRO A 204 14.83 20.36 2.81
C PRO A 204 15.35 20.19 1.39
N ILE A 205 15.14 19.02 0.78
CA ILE A 205 15.65 18.71 -0.56
C ILE A 205 14.58 18.24 -1.54
N LEU A 206 13.44 17.74 -1.05
CA LEU A 206 12.38 17.22 -1.90
C LEU A 206 11.02 17.43 -1.22
N TRP A 207 10.02 17.94 -1.91
CA TRP A 207 8.70 18.19 -1.33
C TRP A 207 7.58 18.17 -2.37
N ASP A 208 6.33 18.13 -1.90
CA ASP A 208 5.13 18.18 -2.75
C ASP A 208 5.05 19.44 -3.62
N LYS A 209 4.39 19.38 -4.78
CA LYS A 209 4.02 20.59 -5.54
C LYS A 209 2.72 21.20 -5.02
N PHE A 210 2.52 22.51 -5.19
CA PHE A 210 1.37 23.23 -4.62
C PHE A 210 0.04 22.68 -5.16
N GLU A 211 0.03 22.26 -6.41
CA GLU A 211 -1.12 21.68 -7.09
C GLU A 211 -1.54 20.32 -6.52
N ASN A 212 -0.67 19.66 -5.74
CA ASN A 212 -1.00 18.39 -5.12
C ASN A 212 -2.02 18.59 -4.01
N HIS A 213 -2.90 17.59 -3.84
CA HIS A 213 -3.84 17.50 -2.72
C HIS A 213 -4.78 18.72 -2.55
N LYS A 214 -4.98 19.51 -3.61
CA LYS A 214 -6.02 20.53 -3.64
C LYS A 214 -7.38 19.85 -3.73
N ASN A 215 -8.03 19.65 -2.59
CA ASN A 215 -9.48 19.50 -2.56
C ASN A 215 -10.07 20.88 -2.87
N VAL A 216 -10.23 21.20 -4.15
CA VAL A 216 -11.08 22.33 -4.53
C VAL A 216 -12.50 21.88 -4.24
N MET A 217 -13.05 22.28 -3.09
CA MET A 217 -14.50 22.46 -3.03
C MET A 217 -14.77 23.66 -3.94
N GLU A 218 -15.20 23.40 -5.18
CA GLU A 218 -15.58 24.42 -6.17
C GLU A 218 -16.87 25.17 -5.78
N ASP A 219 -17.34 25.04 -4.55
CA ASP A 219 -18.59 25.62 -4.08
C ASP A 219 -18.35 26.59 -2.92
N TYR A 220 -18.42 27.88 -3.28
CA TYR A 220 -18.80 29.03 -2.48
C TYR A 220 -18.19 29.19 -1.06
N ASP A 221 -17.28 30.16 -0.95
CA ASP A 221 -17.22 31.13 0.17
C ASP A 221 -16.92 30.61 1.59
N ILE A 222 -16.09 29.57 1.74
CA ILE A 222 -15.46 29.23 3.03
C ILE A 222 -13.95 29.05 2.85
N VAL A 223 -13.23 30.18 2.91
CA VAL A 223 -11.76 30.27 2.86
C VAL A 223 -11.06 29.52 4.03
N SER A 224 -11.79 29.01 5.02
CA SER A 224 -11.23 28.57 6.31
C SER A 224 -11.05 27.05 6.53
N LEU A 225 -11.38 26.17 5.58
CA LEU A 225 -11.32 24.71 5.80
C LEU A 225 -10.76 23.90 4.62
N ILE A 226 -9.91 24.51 3.78
CA ILE A 226 -9.15 23.72 2.80
C ILE A 226 -8.12 22.89 3.58
N GLU A 227 -8.40 21.60 3.77
CA GLU A 227 -7.39 20.64 4.24
C GLU A 227 -6.25 20.63 3.21
N CYS A 228 -5.17 21.33 3.52
CA CYS A 228 -3.95 21.34 2.72
C CYS A 228 -3.01 20.28 3.29
N TYR A 229 -2.44 19.45 2.43
CA TYR A 229 -1.49 18.44 2.83
C TYR A 229 -0.23 18.55 2.00
N GLY A 230 0.93 18.48 2.65
CA GLY A 230 2.22 18.40 1.98
C GLY A 230 3.25 17.67 2.81
N ASN A 231 4.16 17.00 2.13
CA ASN A 231 5.32 16.35 2.71
C ASN A 231 6.59 17.07 2.28
N VAL A 232 7.56 17.08 3.19
CA VAL A 232 8.90 17.59 2.95
C VAL A 232 9.91 16.55 3.40
N VAL A 233 10.83 16.22 2.52
CA VAL A 233 11.94 15.30 2.75
C VAL A 233 13.20 16.10 3.00
N LEU A 234 13.88 15.75 4.09
CA LEU A 234 15.16 16.33 4.47
C LEU A 234 16.32 15.53 3.86
N ALA A 235 17.50 16.14 3.80
CA ALA A 235 18.72 15.54 3.27
C ALA A 235 19.12 14.24 3.98
N ASN A 236 18.77 14.05 5.25
CA ASN A 236 18.97 12.80 5.97
C ASN A 236 17.89 11.72 5.72
N GLY A 237 16.94 11.97 4.83
CA GLY A 237 15.86 11.05 4.48
C GLY A 237 14.62 11.11 5.38
N LYS A 238 14.61 11.95 6.42
CA LYS A 238 13.43 12.14 7.27
C LYS A 238 12.33 12.87 6.48
N ILE A 239 11.09 12.40 6.64
CA ILE A 239 9.90 13.04 6.05
C ILE A 239 9.12 13.78 7.15
N ILE A 240 8.87 15.06 6.94
CA ILE A 240 7.99 15.92 7.73
C ILE A 240 6.67 16.05 6.97
N ASN A 241 5.55 15.86 7.66
CA ASN A 241 4.22 16.05 7.08
C ASN A 241 3.62 17.34 7.64
N TYR A 242 2.89 18.05 6.80
CA TYR A 242 2.18 19.28 7.11
C TYR A 242 0.71 19.10 6.75
N GLU A 243 -0.16 19.42 7.71
CA GLU A 243 -1.63 19.47 7.54
C GLU A 243 -2.11 20.91 7.25
N THR A 244 -1.15 21.80 6.99
CA THR A 244 -1.32 23.22 6.68
C THR A 244 -0.47 23.56 5.45
N ARG A 245 -0.56 24.81 4.99
CA ARG A 245 0.28 25.35 3.89
C ARG A 245 1.70 25.73 4.33
N ASP A 246 2.11 25.44 5.56
CA ASP A 246 3.40 25.90 6.09
C ASP A 246 4.63 25.35 5.35
N TRP A 247 4.45 24.28 4.57
CA TRP A 247 5.50 23.73 3.72
C TRP A 247 5.74 24.57 2.45
N GLU A 248 4.82 25.47 2.09
CA GLU A 248 4.93 26.31 0.89
C GLU A 248 6.10 27.29 0.97
N LYS A 249 6.53 27.69 2.18
CA LYS A 249 7.71 28.53 2.38
C LYS A 249 8.97 27.97 1.69
N PHE A 250 9.04 26.65 1.52
CA PHE A 250 10.18 26.01 0.86
C PHE A 250 10.22 26.26 -0.66
N PHE A 251 9.16 26.77 -1.30
CA PHE A 251 9.26 27.26 -2.67
C PHE A 251 9.93 28.62 -2.74
N ASP A 252 9.41 29.57 -1.94
CA ASP A 252 9.84 30.97 -1.96
C ASP A 252 11.32 31.09 -1.56
N ASP A 253 11.74 30.32 -0.55
CA ASP A 253 13.12 30.34 -0.06
C ASP A 253 14.13 29.72 -1.04
N ASN A 254 13.69 28.93 -2.02
CA ASN A 254 14.58 28.10 -2.84
C ASN A 254 14.58 28.43 -4.34
N ASN A 255 13.86 29.48 -4.78
CA ASN A 255 13.81 29.93 -6.18
C ASN A 255 13.63 28.76 -7.18
N VAL A 256 12.87 27.72 -6.80
CA VAL A 256 12.56 26.60 -7.69
C VAL A 256 11.49 27.10 -8.67
N SER A 257 11.95 27.67 -9.78
CA SER A 257 11.18 28.46 -10.75
C SER A 257 10.26 27.61 -11.63
N GLY A 258 9.25 26.95 -11.03
CA GLY A 258 8.32 26.10 -11.76
C GLY A 258 6.90 25.98 -11.18
N GLY A 259 6.50 26.84 -10.24
CA GLY A 259 5.21 26.72 -9.54
C GLY A 259 4.54 28.04 -9.19
N LYS A 260 4.41 28.96 -10.16
CA LYS A 260 3.45 30.07 -10.09
C LYS A 260 2.46 29.96 -11.24
#